data_AF-A0A933Z8Y9-F1
#
_entry.id   AF-A0A933Z8Y9-F1
#
_cell.length_a   1.000
_cell.length_b   1.000
_cell.length_c   1.000
_cell.angle_alpha   90.00
_cell.angle_beta   90.00
_cell.angle_gamma   90.00
#
_symmetry.space_group_name_H-M   'P 1'
#
loop_
_entity.id
_entity.type
_entity.pdbx_description
1 polymer ?
#
loop_
_entity_poly.entity_id
_entity_poly.type
_entity_poly.pdbx_seq_one_letter_code
_entity_poly.pdbx_strand_id
1 'polypeptide(L)'
;MGPSRFARWLLAPAVLATACAAKPPPNWQTGGAHLDLAPARWTRGDSTIELRPDGKVLVDNDAVLGVDAAGRVFESDGDPVAVLQPDGNLVGTDNHGMGLVGPISASLPGAPHAWFTIGPRGEVIRYDDEGDRSQDGVWQGCSGANLRTCSLVTHVIFMREYRRRPRVGIGFGIGIGVMH
;
A
#
# COMPACT_ATOMS: atom_id res chain seq x y z
N MET A 1 40.39 7.16 63.07
CA MET A 1 38.98 7.58 62.98
C MET A 1 38.90 8.75 62.00
N GLY A 2 38.22 8.56 60.86
CA GLY A 2 38.01 9.56 59.82
C GLY A 2 37.22 8.90 58.67
N PRO A 3 36.01 9.40 58.30
CA PRO A 3 34.99 8.58 57.67
C PRO A 3 35.10 8.43 56.14
N SER A 4 34.68 7.23 55.72
CA SER A 4 34.16 6.76 54.45
C SER A 4 33.75 7.80 53.39
N ARG A 5 34.32 7.66 52.19
CA ARG A 5 33.75 8.23 50.94
C ARG A 5 33.11 7.09 50.15
N PHE A 6 31.80 6.92 50.34
CA PHE A 6 30.96 6.07 49.51
C PHE A 6 30.87 6.69 48.11
N ALA A 7 31.53 6.07 47.12
CA ALA A 7 31.37 6.40 45.71
C ALA A 7 29.95 6.00 45.28
N ARG A 8 29.07 7.00 45.20
CA ARG A 8 27.71 6.91 44.66
C ARG A 8 27.80 6.62 43.16
N TRP A 9 27.70 5.34 42.78
CA TRP A 9 27.42 4.94 41.41
C TRP A 9 25.99 5.40 41.06
N LEU A 10 25.89 6.43 40.21
CA LEU A 10 24.63 6.84 39.60
C LEU A 10 24.26 5.81 38.53
N LEU A 11 23.37 4.88 38.89
CA LEU A 11 22.60 4.09 37.93
C LEU A 11 21.65 5.06 37.19
N ALA A 12 22.04 5.43 35.98
CA ALA A 12 21.16 6.16 35.06
C ALA A 12 20.03 5.20 34.61
N PRO A 13 18.75 5.58 34.76
CA PRO A 13 17.65 4.77 34.25
C PRO A 13 17.63 4.87 32.73
N ALA A 14 17.96 3.76 32.05
CA ALA A 14 17.75 3.60 30.62
C ALA A 14 16.24 3.55 30.37
N VAL A 15 15.65 4.70 30.04
CA VAL A 15 14.28 4.80 29.56
C VAL A 15 14.24 4.15 28.17
N LEU A 16 13.88 2.86 28.13
CA LEU A 16 13.58 2.14 26.91
C LEU A 16 12.27 2.73 26.35
N ALA A 17 12.40 3.68 25.43
CA ALA A 17 11.28 4.14 24.62
C ALA A 17 10.78 2.95 23.79
N THR A 18 9.66 2.36 24.20
CA THR A 18 8.91 1.43 23.37
C THR A 18 8.30 2.23 22.23
N ALA A 19 9.04 2.39 21.14
CA ALA A 19 8.48 2.90 19.89
C ALA A 19 7.37 1.93 19.47
N CYS A 20 6.13 2.43 19.37
CA CYS A 20 5.02 1.70 18.77
C CYS A 20 5.33 1.48 17.29
N ALA A 21 6.10 0.44 16.97
CA ALA A 21 6.25 -0.02 15.60
C ALA A 21 4.92 -0.63 15.14
N ALA A 22 4.48 -0.28 13.93
CA ALA A 22 3.30 -0.87 13.34
C ALA A 22 3.42 -2.41 13.34
N LYS A 23 2.36 -3.11 13.77
CA LYS A 23 2.36 -4.56 13.77
C LYS A 23 2.38 -5.04 12.31
N PRO A 24 3.37 -5.84 11.89
CA PRO A 24 3.46 -6.26 10.50
C PRO A 24 2.27 -7.17 10.11
N PRO A 25 1.92 -7.21 8.82
CA PRO A 25 0.93 -8.14 8.30
C PRO A 25 1.28 -9.61 8.62
N PRO A 26 0.28 -10.51 8.57
CA PRO A 26 0.53 -11.95 8.58
C PRO A 26 1.55 -12.35 7.50
N ASN A 27 2.37 -13.36 7.80
CA ASN A 27 3.41 -13.88 6.90
C ASN A 27 4.48 -12.86 6.46
N TRP A 28 4.57 -11.68 7.07
CA TRP A 28 5.57 -10.66 6.70
C TRP A 28 7.02 -11.18 6.66
N GLN A 29 7.41 -11.99 7.64
CA GLN A 29 8.76 -12.56 7.71
C GLN A 29 9.00 -13.63 6.64
N THR A 30 7.98 -14.45 6.35
CA THR A 30 8.03 -15.49 5.32
C THR A 30 7.97 -14.91 3.91
N GLY A 31 7.32 -13.75 3.75
CA GLY A 31 6.92 -13.23 2.45
C GLY A 31 5.64 -13.88 1.93
N GLY A 32 5.28 -13.53 0.70
CA GLY A 32 4.12 -14.03 0.01
C GLY A 32 4.46 -14.51 -1.41
N ALA A 33 3.72 -14.00 -2.40
CA ALA A 33 3.92 -14.32 -3.81
C ALA A 33 5.27 -13.78 -4.30
N HIS A 34 5.96 -14.60 -5.09
CA HIS A 34 7.14 -14.14 -5.81
C HIS A 34 6.76 -13.10 -6.87
N LEU A 35 7.53 -12.01 -6.93
CA LEU A 35 7.35 -10.93 -7.89
C LEU A 35 8.63 -10.67 -8.67
N ASP A 36 8.49 -10.47 -9.97
CA ASP A 36 9.55 -9.91 -10.81
C ASP A 36 9.53 -8.38 -10.70
N LEU A 37 10.67 -7.78 -10.39
CA LEU A 37 10.83 -6.33 -10.26
C LEU A 37 11.54 -5.76 -11.50
N ALA A 38 10.86 -5.82 -12.65
CA ALA A 38 11.39 -5.20 -13.86
C ALA A 38 10.95 -3.72 -13.94
N PRO A 39 11.80 -2.82 -14.48
CA PRO A 39 11.48 -1.41 -14.56
C PRO A 39 10.21 -1.20 -15.40
N ALA A 40 9.30 -0.38 -14.90
CA ALA A 40 8.07 -0.06 -15.60
C ALA A 40 7.60 1.36 -15.30
N ARG A 41 6.87 1.97 -16.23
CA ARG A 41 6.35 3.34 -16.11
C ARG A 41 4.89 3.40 -16.50
N TRP A 42 4.05 3.96 -15.65
CA TRP A 42 2.65 4.22 -15.90
C TRP A 42 2.42 5.71 -16.08
N THR A 43 1.95 6.10 -17.26
CA THR A 43 1.57 7.49 -17.53
C THR A 43 0.07 7.63 -17.40
N ARG A 44 -0.40 8.49 -16.49
CA ARG A 44 -1.81 8.69 -16.17
C ARG A 44 -2.13 10.19 -16.07
N GLY A 45 -2.75 10.73 -17.11
CA GLY A 45 -2.95 12.17 -17.22
C GLY A 45 -1.61 12.90 -17.14
N ASP A 46 -1.48 13.83 -16.20
CA ASP A 46 -0.25 14.61 -15.98
C ASP A 46 0.71 13.95 -14.97
N SER A 47 0.32 12.83 -14.34
CA SER A 47 1.16 12.12 -13.38
C SER A 47 1.85 10.92 -14.00
N THR A 48 3.05 10.62 -13.49
CA THR A 48 3.85 9.45 -13.86
C THR A 48 4.16 8.61 -12.63
N ILE A 49 3.82 7.32 -12.69
CA ILE A 49 4.22 6.34 -11.68
C ILE A 49 5.34 5.49 -12.26
N GLU A 50 6.46 5.38 -11.55
CA GLU A 50 7.61 4.58 -11.96
C GLU A 50 7.89 3.47 -10.95
N LEU A 51 7.95 2.24 -11.43
CA LEU A 51 8.48 1.09 -10.71
C LEU A 51 9.95 0.93 -11.08
N ARG A 52 10.84 1.07 -10.10
CA ARG A 52 12.27 0.86 -10.29
C ARG A 52 12.67 -0.60 -10.05
N PRO A 53 13.81 -1.05 -10.60
CA PRO A 53 14.29 -2.42 -10.39
C PRO A 53 14.63 -2.76 -8.93
N ASP A 54 14.86 -1.76 -8.09
CA ASP A 54 15.06 -1.93 -6.64
C ASP A 54 13.74 -2.02 -5.86
N GLY A 55 12.60 -2.03 -6.56
CA GLY A 55 11.27 -2.15 -5.96
C GLY A 55 10.66 -0.84 -5.50
N LYS A 56 11.37 0.29 -5.63
CA LYS A 56 10.80 1.60 -5.28
C LYS A 56 9.73 1.99 -6.28
N VAL A 57 8.63 2.53 -5.76
CA VAL A 57 7.55 3.11 -6.55
C VAL A 57 7.53 4.61 -6.33
N LEU A 58 7.72 5.34 -7.42
CA LEU A 58 7.79 6.78 -7.44
C LEU A 58 6.52 7.33 -8.09
N VAL A 59 5.95 8.40 -7.54
CA VAL A 59 4.92 9.20 -8.18
C VAL A 59 5.51 10.57 -8.42
N ASP A 60 5.61 10.99 -9.68
CA ASP A 60 6.18 12.28 -10.08
C ASP A 60 7.59 12.53 -9.51
N ASN A 61 8.40 11.45 -9.44
CA ASN A 61 9.75 11.34 -8.87
C ASN A 61 9.85 11.28 -7.34
N ASP A 62 8.74 11.35 -6.62
CA ASP A 62 8.72 11.16 -5.16
C ASP A 62 8.46 9.70 -4.80
N ALA A 63 9.32 9.10 -3.99
CA ALA A 63 9.12 7.72 -3.53
C ALA A 63 7.93 7.64 -2.56
N VAL A 64 6.87 6.93 -2.96
CA VAL A 64 5.63 6.85 -2.16
C VAL A 64 5.44 5.52 -1.45
N LEU A 65 6.06 4.45 -1.96
CA LEU A 65 6.05 3.10 -1.39
C LEU A 65 7.17 2.25 -1.99
N GLY A 66 7.43 1.09 -1.40
CA GLY A 66 8.27 0.05 -1.95
C GLY A 66 7.53 -1.28 -2.06
N VAL A 67 7.97 -2.10 -3.01
CA VAL A 67 7.55 -3.48 -3.22
C VAL A 67 8.80 -4.35 -3.35
N ASP A 68 8.81 -5.56 -2.78
CA ASP A 68 9.93 -6.48 -2.98
C ASP A 68 9.55 -7.79 -3.70
N ALA A 69 10.57 -8.58 -4.02
CA ALA A 69 10.41 -9.85 -4.73
C ALA A 69 9.66 -10.92 -3.93
N ALA A 70 9.40 -10.68 -2.64
CA ALA A 70 8.61 -11.54 -1.77
C ALA A 70 7.15 -11.04 -1.65
N GLY A 71 6.71 -10.13 -2.51
CA GLY A 71 5.33 -9.67 -2.54
C GLY A 71 4.96 -8.74 -1.38
N ARG A 72 5.94 -8.19 -0.67
CA ARG A 72 5.72 -7.27 0.43
C ARG A 72 5.61 -5.85 -0.08
N VAL A 73 4.72 -5.08 0.52
CA VAL A 73 4.51 -3.67 0.26
C VAL A 73 4.80 -2.90 1.54
N PHE A 74 5.57 -1.83 1.44
CA PHE A 74 5.95 -0.98 2.56
C PHE A 74 5.89 0.51 2.18
N GLU A 75 5.72 1.37 3.17
CA GLU A 75 5.83 2.82 3.02
C GLU A 75 7.28 3.22 2.71
N SER A 76 7.50 4.47 2.31
CA SER A 76 8.84 4.96 1.92
C SER A 76 9.85 5.00 3.08
N ASP A 77 9.38 5.01 4.32
CA ASP A 77 10.18 4.89 5.55
C ASP A 77 10.43 3.43 5.99
N GLY A 78 9.83 2.46 5.29
CA GLY A 78 9.96 1.03 5.57
C GLY A 78 8.83 0.44 6.40
N ASP A 79 7.83 1.23 6.79
CA ASP A 79 6.69 0.70 7.56
C ASP A 79 5.88 -0.31 6.73
N PRO A 80 5.49 -1.46 7.30
CA PRO A 80 4.84 -2.51 6.54
C PRO A 80 3.39 -2.13 6.19
N VAL A 81 3.01 -2.31 4.94
CA VAL A 81 1.66 -2.01 4.44
C VAL A 81 0.86 -3.28 4.21
N ALA A 82 1.40 -4.21 3.39
CA ALA A 82 0.69 -5.41 2.98
C ALA A 82 1.63 -6.53 2.49
N VAL A 83 1.11 -7.74 2.40
CA VAL A 83 1.75 -8.90 1.76
C VAL A 83 0.79 -9.51 0.76
N LEU A 84 1.20 -9.59 -0.50
CA LEU A 84 0.48 -10.33 -1.53
C LEU A 84 0.72 -11.82 -1.31
N GLN A 85 -0.32 -12.59 -0.96
CA GLN A 85 -0.22 -14.03 -0.78
C GLN A 85 -0.14 -14.76 -2.14
N PRO A 86 0.37 -16.00 -2.19
CA PRO A 86 0.50 -16.77 -3.43
C PRO A 86 -0.81 -17.02 -4.19
N ASP A 87 -1.94 -17.04 -3.48
CA ASP A 87 -3.29 -17.20 -4.03
C ASP A 87 -3.88 -15.88 -4.60
N GLY A 88 -3.14 -14.78 -4.50
CA GLY A 88 -3.57 -13.46 -4.96
C GLY A 88 -4.25 -12.61 -3.89
N ASN A 89 -4.47 -13.11 -2.67
CA ASN A 89 -5.01 -12.30 -1.58
C ASN A 89 -3.98 -11.25 -1.13
N LEU A 90 -4.31 -9.97 -1.21
CA LEU A 90 -3.50 -8.92 -0.62
C LEU A 90 -3.95 -8.70 0.83
N VAL A 91 -3.05 -8.92 1.78
CA VAL A 91 -3.37 -8.84 3.21
C VAL A 91 -2.56 -7.71 3.84
N GLY A 92 -3.27 -6.74 4.42
CA GLY A 92 -2.68 -5.60 5.12
C GLY A 92 -2.30 -5.91 6.57
N THR A 93 -1.90 -4.86 7.29
CA THR A 93 -1.73 -4.90 8.74
C THR A 93 -3.04 -5.34 9.44
N ASP A 94 -2.91 -5.91 10.64
CA ASP A 94 -4.03 -6.44 11.43
C ASP A 94 -4.89 -7.50 10.71
N ASN A 95 -4.30 -8.21 9.74
CA ASN A 95 -4.99 -9.22 8.93
C ASN A 95 -6.19 -8.65 8.14
N HIS A 96 -6.14 -7.36 7.81
CA HIS A 96 -7.19 -6.72 7.03
C HIS A 96 -7.03 -7.09 5.55
N GLY A 97 -8.03 -7.77 4.98
CA GLY A 97 -8.05 -8.07 3.54
C GLY A 97 -8.11 -6.80 2.71
N MET A 98 -7.16 -6.63 1.80
CA MET A 98 -7.06 -5.47 0.90
C MET A 98 -7.58 -5.75 -0.51
N GLY A 99 -7.93 -7.00 -0.82
CA GLY A 99 -8.54 -7.39 -2.08
C GLY A 99 -7.81 -8.55 -2.72
N LEU A 100 -8.15 -8.84 -3.98
CA LEU A 100 -7.48 -9.83 -4.80
C LEU A 100 -6.64 -9.12 -5.86
N VAL A 101 -5.40 -9.57 -6.06
CA VAL A 101 -4.50 -9.10 -7.10
C VAL A 101 -4.07 -10.28 -7.96
N GLY A 102 -4.56 -10.30 -9.19
CA GLY A 102 -4.13 -11.22 -10.24
C GLY A 102 -3.00 -10.64 -11.08
N PRO A 103 -2.56 -11.38 -12.12
CA PRO A 103 -1.53 -10.90 -13.03
C PRO A 103 -1.92 -9.63 -13.79
N ILE A 104 -3.17 -9.50 -14.23
CA ILE A 104 -3.63 -8.38 -15.07
C ILE A 104 -4.88 -7.68 -14.53
N SER A 105 -5.30 -7.99 -13.32
CA SER A 105 -6.53 -7.44 -12.75
C SER A 105 -6.48 -7.47 -11.23
N ALA A 106 -7.33 -6.67 -10.60
CA ALA A 106 -7.54 -6.75 -9.17
C ALA A 106 -8.99 -6.47 -8.82
N SER A 107 -9.40 -6.79 -7.60
CA SER A 107 -10.70 -6.43 -7.03
C SER A 107 -10.53 -5.86 -5.62
N LEU A 108 -11.52 -5.07 -5.20
CA LEU A 108 -11.63 -4.61 -3.81
C LEU A 108 -11.97 -5.76 -2.85
N PRO A 109 -11.75 -5.59 -1.53
CA PRO A 109 -12.17 -6.57 -0.53
C PRO A 109 -13.66 -6.90 -0.65
N GLY A 110 -13.98 -8.19 -0.83
CA GLY A 110 -15.35 -8.67 -0.94
C GLY A 110 -16.07 -8.31 -2.26
N ALA A 111 -15.41 -7.62 -3.19
CA ALA A 111 -16.01 -7.27 -4.46
C ALA A 111 -16.08 -8.50 -5.40
N PRO A 112 -17.24 -8.77 -6.03
CA PRO A 112 -17.40 -9.91 -6.93
C PRO A 112 -16.75 -9.70 -8.31
N HIS A 113 -16.35 -8.46 -8.62
CA HIS A 113 -15.85 -8.05 -9.93
C HIS A 113 -14.53 -7.28 -9.79
N ALA A 114 -13.77 -7.24 -10.88
CA ALA A 114 -12.54 -6.48 -10.93
C ALA A 114 -12.83 -4.97 -10.96
N TRP A 115 -12.09 -4.19 -10.18
CA TRP A 115 -12.17 -2.72 -10.23
C TRP A 115 -11.17 -2.11 -11.21
N PHE A 116 -10.19 -2.88 -11.69
CA PHE A 116 -9.40 -2.56 -12.87
C PHE A 116 -8.83 -3.80 -13.57
N THR A 117 -8.43 -3.61 -14.82
CA THR A 117 -7.61 -4.55 -15.61
C THR A 117 -6.45 -3.81 -16.29
N ILE A 118 -5.39 -4.54 -16.63
CA ILE A 118 -4.28 -4.10 -17.48
C ILE A 118 -4.41 -4.82 -18.82
N GLY A 119 -4.59 -4.05 -19.88
CA GLY A 119 -4.71 -4.52 -21.25
C GLY A 119 -3.38 -5.02 -21.84
N PRO A 120 -3.42 -5.70 -23.00
CA PRO A 120 -2.22 -6.27 -23.63
C PRO A 120 -1.14 -5.26 -24.00
N ARG A 121 -1.48 -3.98 -24.18
CA ARG A 121 -0.49 -2.92 -24.44
C ARG A 121 -0.18 -2.09 -23.20
N GLY A 122 -0.57 -2.58 -22.03
CA GLY A 122 -0.40 -1.92 -20.74
C GLY A 122 -1.50 -0.93 -20.40
N GLU A 123 -2.59 -0.84 -21.17
CA GLU A 123 -3.68 0.09 -20.86
C GLU A 123 -4.32 -0.25 -19.52
N VAL A 124 -4.34 0.69 -18.57
CA VAL A 124 -5.07 0.49 -17.31
C VAL A 124 -6.52 0.89 -17.54
N ILE A 125 -7.43 -0.05 -17.33
CA ILE A 125 -8.86 0.16 -17.51
C ILE A 125 -9.53 -0.03 -16.15
N ARG A 126 -10.10 1.03 -15.61
CA ARG A 126 -10.83 1.02 -14.34
C ARG A 126 -12.32 0.81 -14.60
N TYR A 127 -12.95 0.08 -13.70
CA TYR A 127 -14.38 -0.16 -13.65
C TYR A 127 -14.94 0.56 -12.43
N ASP A 128 -16.03 1.30 -12.59
CA ASP A 128 -16.81 1.80 -11.47
C ASP A 128 -17.81 0.75 -10.95
N ASP A 129 -18.70 1.16 -10.05
CA ASP A 129 -19.65 0.28 -9.38
C ASP A 129 -20.74 -0.23 -10.34
N GLU A 130 -21.00 0.51 -11.42
CA GLU A 130 -21.89 0.15 -12.53
C GLU A 130 -21.20 -0.73 -13.59
N GLY A 131 -19.87 -0.86 -13.52
CA GLY A 131 -19.06 -1.61 -14.47
C GLY A 131 -18.67 -0.81 -15.72
N ASP A 132 -18.95 0.49 -15.72
CA ASP A 132 -18.54 1.39 -16.80
C ASP A 132 -17.02 1.55 -16.81
N ARG A 133 -16.49 1.65 -18.03
CA ARG A 133 -15.05 1.56 -18.29
C ARG A 133 -14.46 2.94 -18.48
N SER A 134 -13.44 3.25 -17.69
CA SER A 134 -12.59 4.41 -17.90
C SER A 134 -11.15 4.00 -18.11
N GLN A 135 -10.48 4.56 -19.12
CA GLN A 135 -9.05 4.38 -19.29
C GLN A 135 -8.32 5.28 -18.27
N ASP A 136 -7.40 4.70 -17.52
CA ASP A 136 -6.66 5.37 -16.45
C ASP A 136 -5.15 5.31 -16.71
N GLY A 137 -4.75 5.59 -17.95
CA GLY A 137 -3.35 5.63 -18.37
C GLY A 137 -2.83 4.33 -18.99
N VAL A 138 -1.52 4.27 -19.20
CA VAL A 138 -0.83 3.16 -19.87
C VAL A 138 0.51 2.85 -19.20
N TRP A 139 0.73 1.57 -18.90
CA TRP A 139 2.02 1.03 -18.49
C TRP A 139 2.94 0.76 -19.69
N GLN A 140 4.21 1.09 -19.51
CA GLN A 140 5.34 0.70 -20.34
C GLN A 140 6.24 -0.21 -19.50
N GLY A 141 6.68 -1.35 -20.06
CA GLY A 141 7.53 -2.32 -19.32
C GLY A 141 6.77 -3.35 -18.47
N CYS A 142 5.43 -3.29 -18.44
CA CYS A 142 4.60 -4.30 -17.79
C CYS A 142 4.24 -5.41 -18.78
N SER A 143 5.01 -6.49 -18.77
CA SER A 143 4.78 -7.65 -19.62
C SER A 143 5.25 -8.93 -18.94
N GLY A 144 4.76 -10.09 -19.41
CA GLY A 144 5.16 -11.39 -18.89
C GLY A 144 4.94 -11.47 -17.38
N ALA A 145 5.96 -11.93 -16.65
CA ALA A 145 5.86 -12.14 -15.22
C ALA A 145 5.83 -10.82 -14.39
N ASN A 146 6.29 -9.70 -14.97
CA ASN A 146 6.20 -8.37 -14.34
C ASN A 146 4.76 -7.83 -14.23
N LEU A 147 3.81 -8.40 -14.99
CA LEU A 147 2.41 -7.95 -14.99
C LEU A 147 1.81 -8.00 -13.57
N ARG A 148 2.13 -9.03 -12.79
CA ARG A 148 1.63 -9.16 -11.41
C ARG A 148 2.13 -8.02 -10.52
N THR A 149 3.40 -7.63 -10.66
CA THR A 149 3.98 -6.49 -9.93
C THR A 149 3.29 -5.20 -10.32
N CYS A 150 3.07 -4.96 -11.62
CA CYS A 150 2.36 -3.78 -12.08
C CYS A 150 0.91 -3.73 -11.60
N SER A 151 0.21 -4.87 -11.59
CA SER A 151 -1.14 -4.98 -11.03
C SER A 151 -1.15 -4.70 -9.53
N LEU A 152 -0.18 -5.23 -8.76
CA LEU A 152 -0.06 -4.92 -7.33
C LEU A 152 0.15 -3.43 -7.08
N VAL A 153 1.10 -2.81 -7.79
CA VAL A 153 1.38 -1.37 -7.68
C VAL A 153 0.14 -0.55 -8.03
N THR A 154 -0.53 -0.87 -9.14
CA THR A 154 -1.77 -0.19 -9.58
C THR A 154 -2.84 -0.28 -8.49
N HIS A 155 -3.07 -1.47 -7.94
CA HIS A 155 -4.04 -1.70 -6.88
C HIS A 155 -3.74 -0.89 -5.62
N VAL A 156 -2.50 -0.89 -5.15
CA VAL A 156 -2.11 -0.16 -3.93
C VAL A 156 -2.22 1.36 -4.12
N ILE A 157 -1.82 1.88 -5.28
CA ILE A 157 -1.96 3.31 -5.61
C ILE A 157 -3.43 3.72 -5.60
N PHE A 158 -4.31 2.96 -6.28
CA PHE A 158 -5.75 3.24 -6.23
C PHE A 158 -6.32 3.15 -4.81
N MET A 159 -5.87 2.21 -3.98
CA MET A 159 -6.32 2.10 -2.59
C MET A 159 -5.91 3.32 -1.75
N ARG A 160 -4.69 3.83 -1.95
CA ARG A 160 -4.22 5.07 -1.29
C ARG A 160 -5.07 6.27 -1.71
N GLU A 161 -5.36 6.40 -3.00
CA GLU A 161 -6.22 7.46 -3.52
C GLU A 161 -7.63 7.38 -2.96
N TYR A 162 -8.22 6.18 -2.95
CA TYR A 162 -9.55 5.94 -2.41
C TYR A 162 -9.66 6.34 -0.94
N ARG A 163 -8.63 6.04 -0.14
CA ARG A 163 -8.56 6.44 1.28
C ARG A 163 -8.34 7.94 1.48
N ARG A 164 -7.66 8.63 0.54
CA ARG A 164 -7.40 10.07 0.61
C ARG A 164 -8.58 10.93 0.18
N ARG A 165 -9.54 10.39 -0.59
CA ARG A 165 -10.74 11.14 -0.96
C ARG A 165 -11.51 11.52 0.31
N PRO A 166 -11.77 12.82 0.57
CA PRO A 166 -12.61 13.20 1.68
C PRO A 166 -13.98 12.55 1.48
N ARG A 167 -14.40 11.70 2.43
CA ARG A 167 -15.80 11.30 2.53
C ARG A 167 -16.57 12.57 2.83
N VAL A 168 -17.10 13.23 1.79
CA VAL A 168 -18.03 14.35 1.97
C VAL A 168 -19.31 13.75 2.54
N GLY A 169 -19.33 13.54 3.85
CA GLY A 169 -20.56 13.30 4.58
C GLY A 169 -21.39 14.56 4.47
N ILE A 170 -22.43 14.53 3.65
CA ILE A 170 -23.53 15.48 3.76
C ILE A 170 -24.20 15.17 5.10
N GLY A 171 -23.66 15.76 6.17
CA GLY A 171 -24.28 15.77 7.48
C GLY A 171 -25.47 16.72 7.43
N PHE A 172 -26.66 16.22 7.13
CA PHE A 172 -27.91 16.90 7.47
C PHE A 172 -28.04 16.94 8.99
N GLY A 173 -27.41 17.94 9.62
CA GLY A 173 -27.65 18.29 11.00
C GLY A 173 -28.98 19.03 11.11
N ILE A 174 -30.09 18.29 11.21
CA ILE A 174 -31.36 18.84 11.69
C ILE A 174 -31.22 19.00 13.21
N GLY A 175 -30.67 20.14 13.63
CA GLY A 175 -30.74 20.59 15.01
C GLY A 175 -32.02 21.39 15.22
N ILE A 176 -33.13 20.71 15.58
CA ILE A 176 -34.28 21.39 16.18
C ILE A 176 -33.88 21.73 17.61
N GLY A 177 -33.37 22.96 17.81
CA GLY A 177 -33.21 23.54 19.13
C GLY A 177 -34.56 24.03 19.64
N VAL A 178 -35.12 23.32 20.61
CA VAL A 178 -36.22 23.81 21.45
C VAL A 178 -35.62 24.88 22.37
N MET A 179 -36.08 26.13 22.24
CA MET A 179 -35.86 27.16 23.26
C MET A 179 -37.08 27.16 24.19
N HIS A 180 -36.80 26.98 25.49
CA HIS A 180 -37.60 27.26 26.70
C HIS A 180 -39.13 27.31 26.58
#